data_AF-A0A9X4ETP9-F1
#
_entry.id   AF-A0A9X4ETP9-F1
#
_cell.length_a   1.000
_cell.length_b   1.000
_cell.length_c   1.000
_cell.angle_alpha   90.00
_cell.angle_beta   90.00
_cell.angle_gamma   90.00
#
_symmetry.space_group_name_H-M   'P 1'
#
loop_
_entity.id
_entity.type
_entity.pdbx_description
1 polymer ?
#
loop_
_entity_poly.entity_id
_entity_poly.type
_entity_poly.pdbx_seq_one_letter_code
_entity_poly.pdbx_strand_id
1 'polypeptide(L)' 'MSTFLITFGVFMAVIAAMSIGYIIQKKVVKGSCGGLGAVGIEKVCNCPEPCDARKKREAREAARAEKLAAWEKDRIA' A
#
# COMPACT_ATOMS: atom_id res chain seq x y z
N MET A 1 38.18 5.26 15.91
CA MET A 1 38.00 5.54 14.46
C MET A 1 37.62 4.28 13.67
N SER A 2 38.40 3.21 13.74
CA SER A 2 38.19 1.99 12.93
C SER A 2 36.86 1.27 13.21
N THR A 3 36.45 1.19 14.47
CA THR A 3 35.15 0.62 14.88
C THR A 3 33.96 1.38 14.31
N PHE A 4 34.07 2.71 14.20
CA PHE A 4 33.03 3.57 13.63
C PHE A 4 32.85 3.31 12.12
N LEU A 5 33.95 3.18 11.38
CA LEU A 5 33.91 2.88 9.95
C LEU A 5 33.33 1.48 9.67
N ILE A 6 33.72 0.49 10.48
CA ILE A 6 33.22 -0.88 10.34
C ILE A 6 31.71 -0.94 10.64
N THR A 7 31.28 -0.36 11.75
CA THR A 7 29.85 -0.34 12.13
C THR A 7 29.00 0.41 11.11
N PHE A 8 29.47 1.56 10.61
CA PHE A 8 28.80 2.31 9.55
C PHE A 8 28.69 1.49 8.25
N GLY A 9 29.75 0.80 7.85
CA GLY A 9 29.75 -0.07 6.68
C GLY A 9 28.77 -1.23 6.79
N VAL A 10 28.70 -1.89 7.95
CA VAL A 10 27.73 -2.98 8.21
C VAL A 10 26.30 -2.44 8.14
N PHE A 11 26.04 -1.25 8.71
CA PHE A 11 24.71 -0.65 8.69
C PHE A 11 24.23 -0.35 7.27
N MET A 12 25.11 0.23 6.44
CA MET A 12 24.85 0.46 5.01
C MET A 12 24.57 -0.86 4.26
N ALA A 13 25.36 -1.90 4.51
CA ALA A 13 25.17 -3.22 3.89
C ALA A 13 23.79 -3.82 4.22
N VAL A 14 23.35 -3.72 5.48
CA VAL A 14 22.02 -4.19 5.91
C VAL A 14 20.90 -3.42 5.20
N ILE A 15 20.98 -2.09 5.14
CA ILE A 15 19.98 -1.25 4.45
C ILE A 15 19.90 -1.60 2.96
N ALA A 16 21.05 -1.79 2.31
CA ALA A 16 21.11 -2.19 0.91
C ALA A 16 20.46 -3.58 0.70
N ALA A 17 20.76 -4.54 1.56
CA ALA A 17 20.16 -5.88 1.51
C ALA A 17 18.64 -5.84 1.69
N MET A 18 18.12 -5.04 2.64
CA MET A 18 16.68 -4.87 2.84
C MET A 18 16.01 -4.21 1.63
N SER A 19 16.66 -3.21 1.04
CA SER A 19 16.16 -2.50 -0.16
C SER A 19 16.06 -3.43 -1.36
N ILE A 20 17.10 -4.23 -1.61
CA ILE A 20 17.11 -5.27 -2.66
C ILE A 20 16.02 -6.31 -2.38
N GLY A 21 15.89 -6.77 -1.14
CA GLY A 21 14.83 -7.69 -0.73
C GLY A 21 13.42 -7.16 -1.00
N TYR A 22 13.18 -5.87 -0.75
CA TYR A 22 11.89 -5.22 -1.03
C TYR A 22 11.58 -5.17 -2.54
N ILE A 23 12.58 -4.84 -3.37
CA ILE A 23 12.44 -4.80 -4.83
C ILE A 23 12.13 -6.19 -5.39
N ILE A 24 12.81 -7.23 -4.89
CA ILE A 24 12.60 -8.62 -5.35
C ILE A 24 11.23 -9.13 -4.90
N GLN A 25 10.85 -8.92 -3.63
CA GLN A 25 9.57 -9.43 -3.14
C GLN A 25 8.37 -8.66 -3.73
N LYS A 26 8.53 -7.41 -4.18
CA LYS A 26 7.45 -6.50 -4.63
C LYS A 26 6.23 -6.49 -3.70
N LYS A 27 6.41 -6.93 -2.45
CA LYS A 27 5.35 -6.99 -1.46
C LYS A 27 5.17 -5.57 -0.98
N VAL A 28 4.12 -4.94 -1.48
CA VAL A 28 3.54 -3.75 -0.86
C VAL A 28 3.48 -4.01 0.64
N VAL A 29 3.99 -3.08 1.44
CA VAL A 29 3.95 -3.16 2.90
C VAL A 29 2.53 -3.57 3.28
N LYS A 30 2.41 -4.78 3.82
CA LYS A 30 1.12 -5.38 4.14
C LYS A 30 0.48 -4.50 5.21
N GLY A 31 -0.41 -3.61 4.78
CA GLY A 31 -1.24 -2.81 5.69
C GLY A 31 -2.16 -3.73 6.51
N SER A 32 -3.06 -3.15 7.30
CA SER A 32 -3.99 -3.89 8.19
C SER A 32 -4.71 -5.09 7.55
N CYS A 33 -4.89 -5.13 6.22
CA CYS A 33 -5.48 -6.28 5.49
C CYS A 33 -4.47 -7.10 4.64
N GLY A 34 -3.20 -6.72 4.58
CA GLY A 34 -2.19 -7.32 3.69
C GLY A 34 -1.75 -8.74 4.09
N GLY A 35 -2.09 -9.20 5.30
CA GLY A 35 -1.84 -10.57 5.76
C GLY A 35 -2.84 -11.60 5.24
N LEU A 36 -4.07 -11.17 4.92
CA LEU A 36 -5.21 -12.06 4.66
C LEU A 36 -5.16 -12.77 3.30
N GLY A 37 -4.40 -12.22 2.34
CA GLY A 37 -4.17 -12.87 1.03
C GLY A 37 -3.35 -14.16 1.11
N ALA A 38 -2.56 -14.37 2.18
CA ALA A 38 -1.86 -15.65 2.38
C ALA A 38 -2.77 -16.77 2.94
N VAL A 39 -3.97 -16.41 3.40
CA VAL A 39 -4.98 -17.31 3.98
C VAL A 39 -6.14 -17.52 2.99
N GLY A 40 -6.01 -17.10 1.73
CA GLY A 40 -7.06 -17.22 0.71
C GLY A 40 -8.26 -16.29 0.92
N ILE A 41 -8.16 -15.32 1.83
CA ILE A 41 -9.19 -14.33 2.10
C ILE A 41 -8.94 -13.11 1.20
N GLU A 42 -9.18 -13.27 -0.11
CA GLU A 42 -9.23 -12.13 -1.04
C GLU A 42 -10.62 -11.48 -1.10
N LYS A 43 -11.63 -12.06 -0.42
CA LYS A 43 -13.03 -11.62 -0.47
C LYS A 43 -13.80 -11.76 0.86
N VAL A 44 -13.12 -11.79 2.01
CA VAL A 44 -13.78 -11.95 3.32
C VAL A 44 -13.45 -10.80 4.29
N CYS A 45 -13.49 -9.56 3.81
CA CYS A 45 -14.07 -8.52 4.67
C CYS A 45 -15.60 -8.64 4.56
N ASN A 46 -16.16 -9.79 4.92
CA ASN A 46 -17.57 -9.95 5.27
C ASN A 46 -17.77 -9.50 6.72
N CYS A 47 -17.06 -8.43 7.12
CA CYS A 47 -17.32 -7.78 8.39
C CYS A 47 -18.60 -6.96 8.18
N PRO A 48 -19.63 -7.15 9.03
CA PRO A 48 -20.87 -6.38 8.94
C PRO A 48 -20.63 -4.87 8.97
N GLU A 49 -19.50 -4.42 9.52
CA GLU A 49 -18.92 -3.10 9.25
C GLU A 49 -17.60 -3.20 8.47
N PRO A 50 -17.50 -2.57 7.28
CA PRO A 50 -16.24 -2.46 6.56
C PRO A 50 -15.26 -1.58 7.35
N CYS A 51 -13.98 -1.96 7.37
CA CYS A 51 -12.95 -1.21 8.07
C CYS A 51 -12.80 0.22 7.52
N ASP A 52 -12.33 1.15 8.35
CA ASP A 52 -12.24 2.58 7.98
C ASP A 52 -11.38 2.82 6.74
N ALA A 53 -10.37 1.98 6.50
CA ALA A 53 -9.54 2.02 5.30
C ALA A 53 -10.34 1.70 4.03
N ARG A 54 -11.31 0.77 4.09
CA ARG A 54 -12.21 0.42 2.98
C ARG A 54 -13.24 1.53 2.75
N LYS A 55 -13.90 1.99 3.83
CA LYS A 55 -14.83 3.13 3.77
C LYS A 55 -14.17 4.36 3.12
N LYS A 56 -12.91 4.66 3.46
CA LYS A 56 -12.15 5.78 2.88
C LYS A 56 -11.75 5.55 1.41
N ARG A 57 -11.53 4.32 0.98
CA ARG A 57 -11.24 3.97 -0.43
C ARG A 57 -12.50 4.11 -1.28
N GLU A 58 -13.60 3.52 -0.83
CA GLU A 58 -14.91 3.60 -1.49
C GLU A 58 -15.41 5.05 -1.57
N ALA A 59 -15.25 5.85 -0.52
CA ALA A 59 -15.58 7.27 -0.54
C ALA A 59 -14.72 8.07 -1.55
N ARG A 60 -13.43 7.75 -1.70
CA ARG A 60 -12.56 8.39 -2.71
C ARG A 60 -12.95 7.99 -4.13
N GLU A 61 -13.34 6.73 -4.33
CA GLU A 61 -13.80 6.22 -5.62
C GLU A 61 -15.14 6.82 -6.01
N ALA A 62 -16.09 6.92 -5.07
CA ALA A 62 -17.37 7.60 -5.27
C ALA A 62 -17.18 9.09 -5.63
N ALA A 63 -16.35 9.82 -4.87
CA ALA A 63 -16.05 11.22 -5.15
C ALA A 63 -15.37 11.41 -6.53
N ARG A 64 -14.57 10.43 -6.99
CA ARG A 64 -13.97 10.46 -8.32
C ARG A 64 -15.01 10.19 -9.41
N ALA A 65 -15.92 9.25 -9.19
CA ALA A 65 -17.01 8.94 -10.12
C ALA A 65 -17.96 10.14 -10.29
N GLU A 66 -18.30 10.84 -9.19
CA GLU A 66 -19.11 12.07 -9.26
C GLU A 66 -18.41 13.17 -10.05
N LYS A 67 -17.10 13.38 -9.84
CA LYS A 67 -16.33 14.35 -10.61
C LYS A 67 -16.23 14.02 -12.09
N LEU A 68 -16.09 12.74 -12.44
CA LEU A 68 -16.11 12.29 -13.83
C LEU A 68 -17.49 12.48 -14.47
N ALA A 69 -18.56 12.18 -13.74
CA ALA A 69 -19.93 12.38 -14.20
C ALA A 69 -20.27 13.87 -14.36
N ALA A 70 -19.76 14.74 -13.50
CA ALA A 70 -19.88 16.19 -13.65
C ALA A 70 -19.08 16.69 -14.87
N TRP A 71 -17.83 16.25 -15.01
CA TRP A 71 -17.00 16.58 -16.17
C TRP A 71 -17.60 16.10 -17.49
N GLU A 72 -18.24 14.93 -17.51
CA GLU A 72 -18.90 14.41 -18.72
C GLU A 72 -20.11 15.26 -19.14
N LYS A 73 -20.85 15.82 -18.18
CA LYS A 73 -21.95 16.75 -18.47
C LYS A 73 -21.47 18.11 -18.97
N ASP A 74 -20.34 18.58 -18.46
CA ASP A 74 -19.74 19.87 -18.83
C ASP A 74 -18.81 19.76 -20.06
N ARG A 75 -18.58 18.54 -20.58
CA ARG A 75 -17.76 18.32 -21.76
C ARG A 75 -18.51 18.78 -23.01
N ILE A 76 -18.27 20.03 -23.40
CA ILE A 76 -18.66 20.60 -24.69
C ILE A 76 -17.97 19.79 -25.79
N ALA A 77 -18.77 19.23 -26.71
CA ALA A 77 -18.30 18.51 -27.90
C ALA A 77 -17.73 19.48 -28.95
#